data_AF-A0A926DXU3-F1
#
_entry.id   AF-A0A926DXU3-F1
#
_cell.length_a   1.000
_cell.length_b   1.000
_cell.length_c   1.000
_cell.angle_alpha   90.00
_cell.angle_beta   90.00
_cell.angle_gamma   90.00
#
_symmetry.space_group_name_H-M   'P 1'
#
loop_
_entity.id
_entity.type
_entity.pdbx_description
1 polymer ?
#
loop_
_entity_poly.entity_id
_entity_poly.type
_entity_poly.pdbx_seq_one_letter_code
_entity_poly.pdbx_strand_id
1 'polypeptide(L)'
;MFVRQLKPKQYERFCAMLAQQAHADPMEASRTVGLRVGGVEYAMRVQTGSRRRVLVLQALRIQRGADGPRCALVTRGDLLDSLLEVLLDQAEPAGWQIDRQ
;
A
#
# COMPACT_ATOMS: atom_id res chain seq x y z
N MET A 1 -2.81 11.72 5.52
CA MET A 1 -2.37 11.80 4.11
C MET A 1 -0.93 12.28 4.05
N PHE A 2 -0.07 11.65 3.26
CA PHE A 2 1.31 12.11 3.04
C PHE A 2 1.78 11.77 1.61
N VAL A 3 2.85 12.44 1.17
CA VAL A 3 3.47 12.19 -0.14
C VAL A 3 4.88 11.67 0.07
N ARG A 4 5.23 10.59 -0.64
CA ARG A 4 6.57 10.03 -0.63
C ARG A 4 7.12 9.91 -2.03
N GLN A 5 8.41 10.24 -2.19
CA GLN A 5 9.13 10.00 -3.42
C GLN A 5 9.89 8.67 -3.31
N LEU A 6 9.63 7.75 -4.24
CA LEU A 6 10.29 6.45 -4.27
C LEU A 6 11.51 6.46 -5.19
N LYS A 7 12.43 5.52 -4.94
CA LYS A 7 13.54 5.22 -5.87
C LYS A 7 12.99 4.65 -7.18
N PRO A 8 13.63 4.87 -8.35
CA PRO A 8 13.10 4.45 -9.65
C PRO A 8 12.68 2.97 -9.71
N LYS A 9 13.58 2.03 -9.37
CA LYS A 9 13.25 0.58 -9.35
C LYS A 9 12.14 0.21 -8.36
N GLN A 10 12.05 0.92 -7.23
CA GLN A 10 11.00 0.67 -6.24
C GLN A 10 9.65 1.19 -6.74
N TYR A 11 9.64 2.36 -7.40
CA TYR A 11 8.44 2.94 -8.00
C TYR A 11 7.89 2.07 -9.13
N GLU A 12 8.75 1.58 -10.03
CA GLU A 12 8.34 0.71 -11.14
C GLU A 12 7.69 -0.58 -10.64
N ARG A 13 8.33 -1.23 -9.64
CA ARG A 13 7.77 -2.43 -8.98
C ARG A 13 6.44 -2.14 -8.30
N PHE A 14 6.37 -1.04 -7.55
CA PHE A 14 5.14 -0.62 -6.87
C PHE A 14 3.99 -0.39 -7.86
N CYS A 15 4.26 0.30 -8.99
CA CYS A 15 3.27 0.49 -10.05
C CYS A 15 2.82 -0.83 -10.68
N ALA A 16 3.75 -1.76 -10.93
CA ALA A 16 3.42 -3.08 -11.46
C ALA A 16 2.55 -3.89 -10.49
N MET A 17 2.87 -3.88 -9.20
CA MET A 17 2.05 -4.50 -8.15
C MET A 17 0.65 -3.86 -8.09
N LEU A 18 0.55 -2.52 -8.11
CA LEU A 18 -0.74 -1.84 -8.13
C LEU A 18 -1.57 -2.11 -9.39
N ALA A 19 -0.95 -2.44 -10.51
CA ALA A 19 -1.67 -2.85 -11.72
C ALA A 19 -2.26 -4.25 -11.62
N GLN A 20 -1.66 -5.12 -10.81
CA GLN A 20 -2.07 -6.51 -10.66
C GLN A 20 -3.06 -6.73 -9.50
N GLN A 21 -2.90 -5.99 -8.41
CA GLN A 21 -3.53 -6.32 -7.13
C GLN A 21 -4.50 -5.25 -6.61
N ALA A 22 -4.37 -4.00 -7.07
CA ALA A 22 -5.18 -2.92 -6.54
C ALA A 22 -6.52 -2.81 -7.27
N HIS A 23 -7.57 -2.58 -6.50
CA HIS A 23 -8.88 -2.19 -7.02
C HIS A 23 -8.81 -0.74 -7.50
N ALA A 24 -9.24 -0.50 -8.73
CA ALA A 24 -9.33 0.84 -9.30
C ALA A 24 -10.80 1.14 -9.59
N ASP A 25 -11.33 2.19 -8.96
CA ASP A 25 -12.65 2.69 -9.31
C ASP A 25 -12.57 3.53 -10.59
N PRO A 26 -13.44 3.32 -11.59
CA PRO A 26 -13.34 3.96 -12.92
C PRO A 26 -13.27 5.49 -12.92
N MET A 27 -13.73 6.13 -11.84
CA MET A 27 -13.77 7.59 -11.68
C MET A 27 -12.75 8.12 -10.66
N GLU A 28 -11.89 7.27 -10.10
CA GLU A 28 -10.87 7.67 -9.14
C GLU A 28 -9.47 7.52 -9.72
N ALA A 29 -8.63 8.55 -9.53
CA ALA A 29 -7.20 8.46 -9.80
C ALA A 29 -6.46 7.62 -8.73
N SER A 30 -7.12 7.35 -7.61
CA SER A 30 -6.59 6.54 -6.52
C SER A 30 -6.96 5.08 -6.71
N ARG A 31 -6.11 4.19 -6.19
CA ARG A 31 -6.33 2.75 -6.17
C ARG A 31 -6.35 2.28 -4.73
N THR A 32 -7.17 1.27 -4.46
CA THR A 32 -7.24 0.62 -3.15
C THR A 32 -6.49 -0.70 -3.22
N VAL A 33 -5.47 -0.86 -2.38
CA VAL A 33 -4.65 -2.08 -2.31
C VAL A 33 -4.81 -2.73 -0.94
N GLY A 34 -5.01 -4.05 -0.96
CA GLY A 34 -5.08 -4.86 0.26
C GLY A 34 -3.70 -5.11 0.84
N LEU A 35 -3.59 -5.06 2.16
CA LEU A 35 -2.37 -5.33 2.91
C LEU A 35 -2.73 -6.11 4.18
N ARG A 36 -1.94 -7.13 4.53
CA ARG A 36 -2.07 -7.84 5.81
C ARG A 36 -0.81 -7.68 6.65
N VAL A 37 -0.95 -7.16 7.86
CA VAL A 37 0.15 -6.94 8.83
C VAL A 37 -0.23 -7.57 10.15
N GLY A 38 0.56 -8.54 10.63
CA GLY A 38 0.31 -9.19 11.93
C GLY A 38 -1.10 -9.77 12.07
N GLY A 39 -1.64 -10.39 11.01
CA GLY A 39 -3.00 -10.94 10.98
C GLY A 39 -4.12 -9.90 10.85
N VAL A 40 -3.81 -8.61 10.88
CA VAL A 40 -4.76 -7.52 10.66
C VAL A 40 -4.80 -7.16 9.18
N GLU A 41 -6.01 -7.06 8.63
CA GLU A 41 -6.25 -6.66 7.24
C GLU A 41 -6.41 -5.14 7.13
N TYR A 42 -5.82 -4.57 6.09
CA TYR A 42 -5.89 -3.17 5.73
C TYR A 42 -6.27 -3.04 4.26
N ALA A 43 -7.11 -2.05 3.95
CA ALA A 43 -7.32 -1.57 2.59
C ALA A 43 -6.75 -0.15 2.51
N MET A 44 -5.64 0.03 1.81
CA MET A 44 -4.94 1.31 1.71
C MET A 44 -5.24 2.00 0.38
N ARG A 45 -5.60 3.28 0.44
CA ARG A 45 -5.89 4.09 -0.75
C ARG A 45 -4.69 4.94 -1.12
N VAL A 46 -4.15 4.68 -2.31
CA VAL A 46 -2.91 5.28 -2.81
C VAL A 46 -3.10 5.87 -4.20
N GLN A 47 -2.33 6.89 -4.54
CA GLN A 47 -2.29 7.46 -5.88
C GLN A 47 -0.84 7.62 -6.32
N THR A 48 -0.51 7.05 -7.47
CA THR A 48 0.78 7.24 -8.12
C THR A 48 0.75 8.55 -8.92
N GLY A 49 1.79 9.35 -8.80
CA GLY A 49 1.92 10.64 -9.48
C GLY A 49 3.21 10.78 -10.26
N SER A 50 3.37 11.93 -10.91
CA SER A 50 4.59 12.26 -11.64
C SER A 50 5.82 12.28 -10.72
N ARG A 51 7.01 12.16 -11.32
CA ARG A 51 8.30 12.17 -10.60
C ARG A 51 8.46 11.07 -9.55
N ARG A 52 7.79 9.92 -9.73
CA ARG A 52 7.85 8.74 -8.83
C ARG A 52 7.29 9.02 -7.43
N ARG A 53 6.28 9.90 -7.37
CA ARG A 53 5.60 10.23 -6.11
C ARG A 53 4.45 9.28 -5.88
N VAL A 54 4.27 8.90 -4.63
CA VAL A 54 3.12 8.16 -4.13
C VAL A 54 2.45 9.02 -3.09
N LEU A 55 1.17 9.30 -3.31
CA LEU A 55 0.29 9.94 -2.35
C LEU A 55 -0.47 8.84 -1.60
N VAL A 56 -0.29 8.76 -0.29
CA VAL A 56 -1.07 7.85 0.57
C VAL A 56 -2.17 8.67 1.23
N LEU A 57 -3.41 8.36 0.88
CA LEU A 57 -4.57 9.13 1.31
C LEU A 57 -5.02 8.71 2.71
N GLN A 58 -5.34 7.42 2.84
CA GLN A 58 -5.92 6.80 4.03
C GLN A 58 -5.81 5.27 3.95
N ALA A 59 -6.08 4.60 5.05
CA ALA A 59 -6.30 3.16 5.09
C ALA A 59 -7.54 2.82 5.92
N LEU A 60 -8.20 1.71 5.60
CA LEU A 60 -9.22 1.09 6.44
C LEU A 60 -8.60 -0.13 7.10
N ARG A 61 -8.57 -0.17 8.43
CA ARG A 61 -8.30 -1.39 9.19
C ARG A 61 -9.57 -2.21 9.22
N ILE A 62 -9.51 -3.46 8.79
CA ILE A 62 -10.66 -4.36 8.67
C ILE A 62 -10.48 -5.52 9.65
N GLN A 63 -11.45 -5.68 10.56
CA GLN A 63 -11.56 -6.82 11.44
C GLN A 63 -12.78 -7.64 11.02
N ARG A 64 -12.55 -8.85 10.50
CA ARG A 64 -13.63 -9.76 10.12
C ARG A 64 -14.03 -10.59 11.33
N GLY A 65 -15.26 -10.45 11.80
CA GLY A 65 -15.84 -11.23 12.90
C GLY A 65 -17.16 -11.89 12.50
N ALA A 66 -17.73 -12.69 13.41
CA ALA A 66 -19.01 -13.39 13.19
C ALA A 66 -20.17 -12.41 12.92
N ASP A 67 -20.15 -11.23 13.53
CA ASP A 67 -21.17 -10.18 13.38
C ASP A 67 -20.94 -9.28 12.14
N GLY A 68 -19.98 -9.64 11.28
CA GLY A 68 -19.58 -8.86 10.11
C GLY A 68 -18.28 -8.08 10.29
N PRO A 69 -17.85 -7.36 9.23
CA PRO A 69 -16.60 -6.61 9.26
C PRO A 69 -16.74 -5.32 10.07
N ARG A 70 -15.85 -5.13 11.06
CA ARG A 70 -15.64 -3.83 11.70
C ARG A 70 -14.49 -3.10 11.03
N CYS A 71 -14.76 -1.88 10.58
CA CYS A 71 -13.80 -1.04 9.88
C CYS A 71 -13.42 0.17 10.73
N ALA A 72 -12.13 0.51 10.77
CA ALA A 72 -11.62 1.73 11.39
C ALA A 72 -10.77 2.52 10.41
N LEU A 73 -11.06 3.81 10.26
CA LEU A 73 -10.31 4.69 9.37
C LEU A 73 -8.97 5.09 9.99
N VAL A 74 -7.92 4.97 9.20
CA VAL A 74 -6.55 5.37 9.54
C VAL A 74 -6.14 6.54 8.65
N THR A 75 -5.91 7.69 9.27
CA THR A 75 -5.43 8.92 8.61
C THR A 75 -4.10 9.43 9.15
N ARG A 76 -3.64 8.85 10.28
CA ARG A 76 -2.38 9.16 10.95
C ARG A 76 -1.17 8.89 10.04
N GLY A 77 -0.34 9.91 9.83
CA GLY A 77 0.76 9.86 8.85
C GLY A 77 1.83 8.81 9.16
N ASP A 78 2.24 8.69 10.41
CA ASP A 78 3.24 7.72 10.88
C ASP A 78 2.81 6.26 10.63
N LEU A 79 1.55 5.95 10.92
CA LEU A 79 1.00 4.63 10.65
C LEU A 79 0.83 4.38 9.15
N LEU A 80 0.37 5.38 8.39
CA LEU A 80 0.26 5.25 6.93
C LEU A 80 1.62 5.05 6.25
N ASP A 81 2.67 5.72 6.71
CA ASP A 81 4.03 5.52 6.19
C ASP A 81 4.56 4.13 6.56
N SER A 82 4.32 3.67 7.80
CA SER A 82 4.67 2.30 8.21
C SER A 82 3.95 1.24 7.35
N LEU A 83 2.66 1.42 7.06
CA LEU A 83 1.91 0.52 6.19
C LEU A 83 2.42 0.57 4.74
N LEU A 84 2.81 1.75 4.24
CA LEU A 84 3.43 1.88 2.93
C LEU A 84 4.77 1.13 2.88
N GLU A 85 5.62 1.20 3.90
CA GLU A 85 6.89 0.46 3.93
C GLU A 85 6.66 -1.05 3.78
N VAL A 86 5.73 -1.62 4.54
CA VAL A 86 5.41 -3.05 4.44
C VAL A 86 4.88 -3.40 3.06
N LEU A 87 4.03 -2.53 2.48
CA LEU A 87 3.51 -2.76 1.13
C LEU A 87 4.62 -2.70 0.06
N LEU A 88 5.59 -1.80 0.22
CA LEU A 88 6.74 -1.69 -0.69
C LEU A 88 7.66 -2.91 -0.58
N ASP A 89 7.82 -3.47 0.62
CA ASP A 89 8.57 -4.70 0.87
C ASP A 89 7.88 -5.91 0.21
N GLN A 90 6.54 -6.02 0.32
CA GLN A 90 5.76 -7.06 -0.34
C GLN A 90 5.75 -6.96 -1.87
N ALA A 91 6.05 -5.78 -2.43
CA ALA A 91 6.24 -5.59 -3.86
C ALA A 91 7.63 -6.06 -4.34
N GLU A 92 8.54 -6.42 -3.44
CA GLU A 92 9.81 -7.05 -3.81
C GLU A 92 9.58 -8.52 -4.17
N PRO A 93 10.07 -9.00 -5.33
CA PRO A 93 10.01 -10.43 -5.64
C PRO A 93 10.87 -11.20 -4.63
N ALA A 94 10.36 -12.33 -4.15
CA ALA A 94 10.97 -13.20 -3.13
C ALA A 94 12.31 -13.87 -3.53
N GLY A 95 13.04 -13.35 -4.52
CA GLY A 95 14.21 -13.97 -5.16
C GLY A 95 15.53 -13.22 -5.04
N TRP A 96 15.64 -12.17 -4.22
CA TRP A 96 16.92 -11.50 -3.98
C TRP A 96 17.25 -11.50 -2.49
N GLN A 97 17.57 -12.69 -1.96
CA GLN A 97 18.48 -12.77 -0.83
C GLN A 97 19.79 -12.13 -1.27
N ILE A 98 20.16 -11.09 -0.54
CA ILE A 98 21.36 -10.32 -0.78
C ILE A 98 22.55 -11.23 -0.47
N ASP A 99 23.31 -11.61 -1.50
CA ASP A 99 24.75 -11.87 -1.36
C ASP A 99 25.37 -10.58 -0.84
N ARG A 100 25.48 -10.47 0.48
CA ARG A 100 26.34 -9.47 1.14
C ARG A 100 27.66 -10.19 1.39
N GLN A 101 28.63 -9.80 0.57
CA GLN A 101 30.06 -10.07 0.75
C GLN A 101 30.52 -9.76 2.18
#